data_AF-A0A2N9MTQ7-F1
#
_entry.id   AF-A0A2N9MTQ7-F1
#
_cell.length_a   1.000
_cell.length_b   1.000
_cell.length_c   1.000
_cell.angle_alpha   90.00
_cell.angle_beta   90.00
_cell.angle_gamma   90.00
#
_symmetry.space_group_name_H-M   'P 1'
#
loop_
_entity.id
_entity.type
_entity.pdbx_description
1 polymer ?
#
loop_
_entity_poly.entity_id
_entity_poly.type
_entity_poly.pdbx_seq_one_letter_code
_entity_poly.pdbx_strand_id
1 'polypeptide(L)'
;MQTGYVTDVLDASTLLKTLIAFRDGDFSARLPVDQIGVAGKIADTLNDIFKLNERMASEFSRISSAVGKEGKINQRASLGSASGRWAAGPSASIRSTD
;
A
#
# COMPACT_ATOMS: atom_id res chain seq x y z
N MET A 1 -18.60 32.54 24.30
CA MET A 1 -18.02 31.19 24.13
C MET A 1 -18.23 30.79 22.69
N GLN A 2 -17.17 30.72 21.89
CA GLN A 2 -17.28 30.33 20.48
C GLN A 2 -16.96 28.85 20.40
N THR A 3 -18.00 28.02 20.33
CA THR A 3 -17.86 26.58 20.06
C THR A 3 -17.37 26.45 18.62
N GLY A 4 -16.06 26.32 18.44
CA GLY A 4 -15.49 25.98 17.15
C GLY A 4 -16.03 24.61 16.76
N TYR A 5 -16.87 24.56 15.73
CA TYR A 5 -17.18 23.31 15.05
C TYR A 5 -15.85 22.76 14.53
N VAL A 6 -15.32 21.72 15.16
CA VAL A 6 -14.28 20.89 14.54
C VAL A 6 -14.96 20.23 13.36
N THR A 7 -14.82 20.83 12.18
CA THR A 7 -15.37 20.28 10.95
C THR A 7 -14.64 18.98 10.66
N ASP A 8 -15.36 17.87 10.75
CA ASP A 8 -14.95 16.52 10.34
C ASP A 8 -14.82 16.45 8.81
N VAL A 9 -13.93 17.26 8.25
CA VAL A 9 -13.82 17.47 6.81
C VAL A 9 -12.41 17.09 6.37
N LEU A 10 -12.35 16.01 5.60
CA LEU A 10 -11.13 15.61 4.91
C LEU A 10 -10.80 16.69 3.89
N ASP A 11 -9.65 17.36 4.08
CA ASP A 11 -9.16 18.33 3.12
C ASP A 11 -8.90 17.64 1.77
N ALA A 12 -9.73 17.98 0.78
CA ALA A 12 -9.67 17.44 -0.57
C ALA A 12 -8.33 17.74 -1.26
N SER A 13 -7.68 18.88 -0.95
CA SER A 13 -6.37 19.21 -1.50
C SER A 13 -5.30 18.27 -0.96
N THR A 14 -5.30 18.06 0.36
CA THR A 14 -4.41 17.09 1.02
C THR A 14 -4.65 15.68 0.49
N LEU A 15 -5.92 15.26 0.39
CA LEU A 15 -6.27 13.96 -0.21
C LEU A 15 -5.72 13.80 -1.62
N LEU A 16 -5.94 14.78 -2.49
CA LEU A 16 -5.48 14.73 -3.88
C LEU A 16 -3.96 14.64 -3.97
N LYS A 17 -3.23 15.43 -3.19
CA LYS A 17 -1.76 15.39 -3.15
C LYS A 17 -1.25 14.02 -2.73
N THR A 18 -1.83 13.44 -1.69
CA THR A 18 -1.43 12.11 -1.21
C THR A 18 -1.76 11.01 -2.23
N LEU A 19 -2.90 11.10 -2.91
CA LEU A 19 -3.26 10.15 -3.97
C LEU A 19 -2.34 10.27 -5.20
N ILE A 20 -1.91 11.48 -5.54
CA ILE A 20 -0.90 11.72 -6.60
C ILE A 20 0.43 11.06 -6.22
N ALA A 21 0.92 11.29 -4.99
CA ALA A 21 2.14 10.66 -4.50
C ALA A 21 2.04 9.12 -4.55
N PHE A 22 0.93 8.56 -4.07
CA PHE A 22 0.67 7.13 -4.13
C PHE A 22 0.67 6.58 -5.57
N ARG A 23 -0.01 7.26 -6.50
CA ARG A 23 -0.02 6.89 -7.94
C ARG A 23 1.39 6.87 -8.51
N ASP A 24 2.23 7.82 -8.10
CA ASP A 24 3.59 7.97 -8.59
C ASP A 24 4.58 7.03 -7.87
N GLY A 25 4.08 6.14 -7.00
CA GLY A 25 4.84 5.07 -6.35
C GLY A 25 5.39 5.43 -4.97
N ASP A 26 5.08 6.62 -4.45
CA ASP A 26 5.40 6.97 -3.06
C ASP A 26 4.34 6.38 -2.13
N PHE A 27 4.59 5.13 -1.72
CA PHE A 27 3.77 4.42 -0.75
C PHE A 27 4.06 4.83 0.70
N SER A 28 4.95 5.82 0.95
CA SER A 28 5.25 6.33 2.30
C SER A 28 4.36 7.51 2.69
N ALA A 29 3.72 8.17 1.71
CA ALA A 29 2.79 9.27 1.94
C ALA A 29 1.61 8.84 2.84
N ARG A 30 1.15 9.72 3.74
CA ARG A 30 0.06 9.42 4.69
C ARG A 30 -0.94 10.57 4.80
N LEU A 31 -2.19 10.22 5.07
CA LEU A 31 -3.22 11.18 5.47
C LEU A 31 -3.18 11.42 6.99
N PRO A 32 -3.56 12.62 7.46
CA PRO A 32 -3.71 12.91 8.89
C PRO A 32 -4.75 11.99 9.54
N VAL A 33 -4.46 11.56 10.78
CA VAL A 33 -5.30 10.62 11.57
C VAL A 33 -6.03 11.31 12.72
N ASP A 34 -6.02 12.64 12.76
CA ASP A 34 -6.68 13.47 13.77
C ASP A 34 -8.16 13.72 13.46
N GLN A 35 -8.66 13.20 12.33
CA GLN A 35 -10.05 13.31 11.92
C GLN A 35 -10.91 12.21 12.53
N ILE A 36 -12.19 12.52 12.74
CA ILE A 36 -13.16 11.62 13.37
C ILE A 36 -14.18 11.16 12.32
N GLY A 37 -15.28 10.52 12.74
CA GLY A 37 -16.39 10.17 11.84
C GLY A 37 -16.00 9.43 10.55
N VAL A 38 -16.55 9.87 9.41
CA VAL A 38 -16.31 9.22 8.10
C VAL A 38 -14.98 9.65 7.50
N ALA A 39 -14.56 10.89 7.73
CA ALA A 39 -13.31 11.42 7.22
C ALA A 39 -12.10 10.67 7.79
N GLY A 40 -12.08 10.43 9.10
CA GLY A 40 -11.07 9.61 9.77
C GLY A 40 -11.04 8.18 9.23
N LYS A 41 -12.21 7.53 9.07
CA LYS A 41 -12.29 6.16 8.50
C LYS A 41 -11.73 6.08 7.08
N ILE A 42 -11.96 7.09 6.25
CA ILE A 42 -11.37 7.17 4.90
C ILE A 42 -9.85 7.29 5.01
N ALA A 43 -9.35 8.18 5.86
CA ALA A 43 -7.92 8.37 6.07
C ALA A 43 -7.23 7.08 6.55
N ASP A 44 -7.78 6.41 7.56
CA ASP A 44 -7.28 5.14 8.08
C ASP A 44 -7.26 4.05 7.00
N THR A 45 -8.37 3.89 6.27
CA THR A 45 -8.49 2.88 5.20
C THR A 45 -7.46 3.11 4.10
N LEU A 46 -7.25 4.35 3.67
CA LEU A 46 -6.24 4.68 2.65
C LEU A 46 -4.82 4.47 3.16
N ASN A 47 -4.54 4.85 4.41
CA ASN A 47 -3.23 4.61 5.03
C ASN A 47 -2.91 3.11 5.12
N ASP A 48 -3.91 2.25 5.41
CA ASP A 48 -3.75 0.79 5.38
C ASP A 48 -3.46 0.25 3.98
N ILE A 49 -4.14 0.78 2.95
CA ILE A 49 -3.86 0.43 1.54
C ILE A 49 -2.43 0.81 1.18
N PHE A 50 -1.95 2.00 1.57
CA PHE A 50 -0.59 2.44 1.27
C PHE A 50 0.45 1.55 1.95
N LYS A 51 0.23 1.19 3.21
CA LYS A 51 1.09 0.26 3.96
C LYS A 51 1.17 -1.13 3.31
N LEU A 52 0.07 -1.62 2.76
CA LEU A 52 0.05 -2.89 2.04
C LEU A 52 0.90 -2.81 0.76
N ASN A 53 0.78 -1.73 -0.01
CA ASN A 53 1.57 -1.52 -1.23
C ASN A 53 3.06 -1.35 -0.92
N GLU A 54 3.42 -0.65 0.15
CA GLU A 54 4.79 -0.51 0.62
C GLU A 54 5.43 -1.89 0.91
N ARG A 55 4.70 -2.77 1.60
CA ARG A 55 5.15 -4.15 1.85
C ARG A 55 5.34 -4.95 0.56
N MET A 56 4.43 -4.80 -0.40
CA MET A 56 4.53 -5.49 -1.69
C MET A 56 5.72 -5.01 -2.51
N ALA A 57 5.95 -3.70 -2.58
CA ALA A 57 7.10 -3.12 -3.26
C ALA A 57 8.43 -3.61 -2.66
N SER A 58 8.49 -3.71 -1.32
CA SER A 58 9.63 -4.29 -0.62
C SER A 58 9.83 -5.77 -0.99
N GLU A 59 8.77 -6.58 -1.02
CA GLU A 59 8.88 -7.98 -1.40
C GLU A 59 9.29 -8.17 -2.87
N PHE A 60 8.75 -7.36 -3.79
CA PHE A 60 9.19 -7.37 -5.18
C PHE A 60 10.68 -7.06 -5.30
N SER A 61 11.16 -6.02 -4.60
CA SER A 61 12.57 -5.65 -4.59
C SER A 61 13.48 -6.76 -4.04
N ARG A 62 13.01 -7.47 -2.99
CA ARG A 62 13.71 -8.63 -2.41
C ARG A 62 13.78 -9.78 -3.41
N ILE A 63 12.67 -10.10 -4.08
CA ILE A 63 12.60 -11.17 -5.09
C ILE A 63 13.50 -10.83 -6.28
N SER A 64 13.45 -9.61 -6.82
CA SER A 64 14.33 -9.16 -7.90
C SER A 64 15.81 -9.28 -7.53
N SER A 65 16.16 -8.94 -6.28
CA SER A 65 17.53 -9.07 -5.76
C SER A 65 17.98 -10.53 -5.63
N ALA A 66 17.08 -11.42 -5.17
CA ALA A 66 17.36 -12.85 -5.06
C ALA A 66 17.55 -13.50 -6.45
N VAL A 67 16.69 -13.15 -7.42
CA VAL A 67 16.80 -13.64 -8.79
C VAL A 67 18.12 -13.21 -9.44
N GLY A 68 18.54 -11.96 -9.25
CA GLY A 68 19.81 -11.45 -9.78
C GLY A 68 21.07 -12.09 -9.18
N LYS A 69 20.97 -12.67 -7.97
CA LYS A 69 22.10 -13.32 -7.28
C LYS A 69 22.13 -14.84 -7.46
N GLU A 70 20.97 -15.51 -7.55
CA GLU A 70 20.89 -16.97 -7.45
C GLU A 70 20.34 -17.68 -8.71
N GLY A 71 19.80 -16.95 -9.70
CA GLY A 71 19.31 -17.54 -10.95
C GLY A 71 18.18 -18.57 -10.81
N LYS A 72 17.58 -18.72 -9.61
CA LYS A 72 16.54 -19.71 -9.30
C LYS A 72 15.24 -19.04 -8.87
N ILE A 73 14.18 -19.28 -9.65
CA ILE A 73 12.88 -18.58 -9.62
C ILE A 73 11.84 -19.23 -8.69
N ASN A 74 12.25 -20.10 -7.75
CA ASN A 74 11.34 -20.96 -7.00
C ASN A 74 10.85 -20.37 -5.65
N GLN A 75 11.08 -19.10 -5.35
CA GLN A 75 10.60 -18.49 -4.11
C GLN A 75 9.18 -17.95 -4.27
N ARG A 76 8.21 -18.58 -3.60
CA ARG A 76 6.87 -18.02 -3.41
C ARG A 76 6.97 -16.74 -2.57
N ALA A 77 6.41 -15.64 -3.05
CA ALA A 77 6.25 -14.42 -2.26
C ALA A 77 5.27 -14.70 -1.11
N SER A 78 5.74 -14.72 0.13
CA SER A 78 4.87 -14.82 1.31
C SER A 78 4.63 -13.41 1.84
N LEU A 79 3.57 -12.77 1.36
CA LEU A 79 3.10 -11.51 1.92
C LEU A 79 2.38 -11.83 3.24
N GLY A 80 3.16 -11.94 4.33
CA GLY A 80 2.62 -12.19 5.66
C GLY A 80 1.49 -11.21 5.99
N SER A 81 0.34 -11.75 6.42
CA SER A 81 -0.89 -11.03 6.81
C SER A 81 -1.68 -10.27 5.71
N ALA A 82 -1.33 -10.40 4.43
CA ALA A 82 -2.16 -9.81 3.37
C ALA A 82 -3.51 -10.57 3.24
N SER A 83 -4.62 -9.85 3.13
CA SER A 83 -5.97 -10.40 2.97
C SER A 83 -6.50 -10.17 1.54
N GLY A 84 -7.47 -10.99 1.10
CA GLY A 84 -8.05 -10.91 -0.25
C GLY A 84 -7.11 -11.41 -1.37
N ARG A 85 -7.28 -10.91 -2.61
CA ARG A 85 -6.46 -11.34 -3.78
C ARG A 85 -4.95 -11.16 -3.57
N TRP A 86 -4.57 -10.27 -2.65
CA TRP A 86 -3.20 -10.01 -2.27
C TRP A 86 -2.53 -11.16 -1.49
N ALA A 87 -3.33 -12.01 -0.84
CA ALA A 87 -2.84 -13.23 -0.18
C ALA A 87 -2.37 -14.29 -1.19
N ALA A 88 -2.90 -14.27 -2.42
CA ALA A 88 -2.61 -15.29 -3.42
C ALA A 88 -1.21 -15.13 -4.04
N GLY A 89 -0.62 -13.93 -3.98
CA GLY A 89 0.59 -13.58 -4.72
C GLY A 89 0.44 -13.77 -6.23
N PRO A 90 1.33 -13.19 -7.06
CA PRO A 90 1.42 -13.60 -8.46
C PRO A 90 1.96 -15.04 -8.49
N SER A 91 1.10 -16.02 -8.73
CA SER A 91 1.51 -17.40 -9.00
C SER A 91 2.05 -17.47 -10.42
N ALA A 92 3.30 -17.05 -10.63
CA ALA A 92 3.96 -17.15 -11.93
C ALA A 92 4.49 -18.57 -12.13
N SER A 93 3.66 -19.47 -12.68
CA SER A 93 4.15 -20.72 -13.25
C SER A 93 4.57 -20.47 -14.69
N ILE A 94 5.83 -20.12 -14.92
CA ILE A 94 6.39 -20.10 -16.27
C ILE A 94 6.95 -21.50 -16.53
N ARG A 95 6.28 -22.27 -17.40
CA ARG A 95 6.84 -23.51 -17.96
C ARG A 95 8.01 -23.13 -18.86
N SER A 96 9.20 -23.61 -18.52
CA SER A 96 10.30 -23.70 -19.48
C SER A 96 9.85 -24.69 -20.56
N THR A 97 9.66 -24.21 -21.78
CA THR A 97 9.71 -25.07 -22.97
C THR A 97 11.13 -24.98 -23.50
N ASP A 98 11.82 -26.12 -23.40
CA ASP A 98 13.06 -26.59 -24.05
C ASP A 98 14.19 -25.60 -24.36
#